data_AF-A0A2V8LEK1-F1
#
_entry.id   AF-A0A2V8LEK1-F1
#
_cell.length_a   1.000
_cell.length_b   1.000
_cell.length_c   1.000
_cell.angle_alpha   90.00
_cell.angle_beta   90.00
_cell.angle_gamma   90.00
#
_symmetry.space_group_name_H-M   'P 1'
#
loop_
_entity.id
_entity.type
_entity.pdbx_description
1 polymer ?
#
loop_
_entity_poly.entity_id
_entity_poly.type
_entity_poly.pdbx_seq_one_letter_code
_entity_poly.pdbx_strand_id
1 'polypeptide(L)'
;MATNGRRTDHPVEEYGWGKAAAVESWLFAEGHRFDFFQAVRLLEMIQGRKRRRRKSPDEGGGPSQEVVRFRSSVSLDFPASDVAEVRRQPSRPLRKNNGAGSGRATIDRSQRETPAEMTVNFLGLAGGLGALETATTELILQRASRQDEALKDFLDIFNHRLVSLLYRIRKHHHVALGITAPGDDEISNYLYSLIGLGTPNLRGRMQVRDRSLLYYAGILAQKPRSMAGLERILADYFQVQVKGHQFAGEWCELDESQWTTIGVAGRNQRLGQDTVVVGTRVWDQEARFEIELGPLSFTEFFAFLPTNWQFGTLCDLIRFYVEDRFRFNIRLTLSDTNIGGSRLVNSDNYEKGLQHPETLGLLAWTSRLNSQSTEPKAPAEKSPQNFSIIISPESLGSDSQAIKSRMLSQLPRGKQAELLAMVDMKQFQKNEIVMFQGNPGNSMFVIRKGRVQISRNERGNERLLGVLEPGDSFGELALLTKKPYSETALTLEECEISEISRKQLEEFLAKYRHLRNTIDHYLESWLQANDRTTAISKRR
;
A
#
# COMPACT_ATOMS: atom_id res chain seq x y z
N MET A 1 8.08 47.55 -60.93
CA MET A 1 8.17 48.45 -59.76
C MET A 1 8.07 47.60 -58.51
N ALA A 2 9.11 47.65 -57.68
CA ALA A 2 9.28 46.83 -56.49
C ALA A 2 8.58 47.45 -55.27
N THR A 3 7.96 46.61 -54.43
CA THR A 3 7.78 46.91 -53.00
C THR A 3 8.01 45.63 -52.19
N ASN A 4 9.04 45.68 -51.35
CA ASN A 4 9.55 44.63 -50.48
C ASN A 4 8.48 44.03 -49.54
N GLY A 5 8.16 42.76 -49.73
CA GLY A 5 7.53 41.92 -48.70
C GLY A 5 8.60 41.39 -47.75
N ARG A 6 8.65 41.90 -46.51
CA ARG A 6 9.37 41.25 -45.42
C ARG A 6 8.66 39.93 -45.09
N ARG A 7 9.22 38.81 -45.58
CA ARG A 7 8.94 37.49 -45.03
C ARG A 7 9.44 37.47 -43.59
N THR A 8 8.52 37.46 -42.63
CA THR A 8 8.80 37.00 -41.28
C THR A 8 8.83 35.48 -41.32
N ASP A 9 10.03 34.91 -41.37
CA ASP A 9 10.26 33.48 -41.19
C ASP A 9 9.81 33.09 -39.78
N HIS A 10 8.56 32.63 -39.63
CA HIS A 10 8.18 31.79 -38.52
C HIS A 10 8.66 30.37 -38.86
N PRO A 11 9.58 29.77 -38.07
CA PRO A 11 9.92 28.38 -38.28
C PRO A 11 8.69 27.56 -37.86
N VAL A 12 8.02 26.98 -38.85
CA VAL A 12 7.06 25.90 -38.65
C VAL A 12 7.89 24.69 -38.22
N GLU A 13 8.14 24.55 -36.92
CA GLU A 13 8.86 23.40 -36.38
C GLU A 13 7.96 22.15 -36.44
N GLU A 14 8.49 21.15 -37.13
CA GLU A 14 7.91 19.83 -37.36
C GLU A 14 7.55 19.11 -36.03
N TYR A 15 6.30 18.68 -35.92
CA TYR A 15 5.77 17.90 -34.79
C TYR A 15 6.26 16.44 -34.85
N GLY A 16 7.43 16.16 -34.27
CA GLY A 16 7.97 14.82 -34.06
C GLY A 16 7.93 14.37 -32.59
N TRP A 17 7.57 13.10 -32.34
CA TRP A 17 7.67 12.46 -31.02
C TRP A 17 9.15 12.43 -30.57
N GLY A 18 9.51 13.32 -29.63
CA GLY A 18 10.88 13.50 -29.13
C GLY A 18 11.38 14.95 -29.15
N LYS A 19 10.72 15.85 -29.89
CA LYS A 19 10.96 17.31 -29.91
C LYS A 19 9.73 18.15 -29.53
N ALA A 20 8.65 17.52 -29.06
CA ALA A 20 7.51 18.26 -28.54
C ALA A 20 7.99 19.08 -27.34
N ALA A 21 7.87 20.41 -27.43
CA ALA A 21 8.14 21.28 -26.28
C ALA A 21 7.32 20.75 -25.10
N ALA A 22 7.92 20.73 -23.91
CA ALA A 22 7.23 20.27 -22.71
C ALA A 22 5.86 20.96 -22.62
N VAL A 23 4.81 20.25 -22.17
CA VAL A 23 3.46 20.83 -22.00
C VAL A 23 3.51 22.16 -21.23
N GLU A 24 4.47 22.27 -20.33
CA GLU A 24 4.84 23.51 -19.63
C GLU A 24 5.18 24.66 -20.59
N SER A 25 6.04 24.46 -21.60
CA SER A 25 6.37 25.45 -22.61
C SER A 25 5.16 25.88 -23.43
N TRP A 26 4.30 24.93 -23.83
CA TRP A 26 3.04 25.25 -24.53
C TRP A 26 2.09 26.06 -23.67
N LEU A 27 2.00 25.77 -22.37
CA LEU A 27 1.13 26.51 -21.46
C LEU A 27 1.51 27.99 -21.37
N PHE A 28 2.82 28.31 -21.41
CA PHE A 28 3.29 29.71 -21.37
C PHE A 28 3.36 30.38 -22.74
N ALA A 29 3.44 29.62 -23.84
CA ALA A 29 3.45 30.16 -25.20
C ALA A 29 2.02 30.35 -25.77
N GLU A 30 1.16 29.35 -25.60
CA GLU A 30 -0.18 29.23 -26.17
C GLU A 30 -1.23 28.92 -25.08
N GLY A 31 -1.19 29.68 -23.97
CA GLY A 31 -2.09 29.44 -22.82
C GLY A 31 -3.59 29.46 -23.15
N HIS A 32 -3.98 30.18 -24.21
CA HIS A 32 -5.36 30.26 -24.69
C HIS A 32 -5.92 28.95 -25.26
N ARG A 33 -5.07 27.96 -25.58
CA ARG A 33 -5.51 26.65 -26.08
C ARG A 33 -5.98 25.71 -24.97
N PHE A 34 -5.70 26.03 -23.72
CA PHE A 34 -6.05 25.21 -22.57
C PHE A 34 -7.35 25.69 -21.94
N ASP A 35 -8.17 24.74 -21.49
CA ASP A 35 -9.28 25.06 -20.59
C ASP A 35 -8.73 25.63 -19.27
N PHE A 36 -9.48 26.53 -18.63
CA PHE A 36 -9.08 27.20 -17.40
C PHE A 36 -8.71 26.20 -16.30
N PHE A 37 -9.56 25.19 -16.06
CA PHE A 37 -9.33 24.21 -14.99
C PHE A 37 -8.13 23.31 -15.29
N GLN A 38 -7.94 22.96 -16.57
CA GLN A 38 -6.79 22.20 -17.03
C GLN A 38 -5.49 23.01 -16.84
N ALA A 39 -5.50 24.28 -17.22
CA ALA A 39 -4.34 25.17 -17.11
C ALA A 39 -3.91 25.34 -15.64
N VAL A 40 -4.86 25.59 -14.72
CA VAL A 40 -4.56 25.71 -13.29
C VAL A 40 -4.01 24.40 -12.72
N ARG A 41 -4.61 23.25 -13.07
CA ARG A 41 -4.12 21.93 -12.64
C ARG A 41 -2.69 21.66 -13.11
N LEU A 42 -2.36 22.01 -14.36
CA LEU A 42 -1.00 21.88 -14.88
C LEU A 42 0.00 22.75 -14.12
N LEU A 43 -0.37 24.00 -13.78
CA LEU A 43 0.47 24.90 -12.98
C LEU A 43 0.72 24.35 -11.57
N GLU A 44 -0.32 23.80 -10.93
CA GLU A 44 -0.19 23.12 -9.65
C GLU A 44 0.74 21.88 -9.74
N MET A 45 0.64 21.07 -10.81
CA MET A 45 1.53 19.91 -11.03
C MET A 45 2.99 20.32 -11.24
N ILE A 46 3.24 21.39 -12.00
CA ILE A 46 4.58 21.95 -12.23
C ILE A 46 5.19 22.42 -10.89
N GLN A 47 4.40 23.13 -10.07
CA GLN A 47 4.86 23.62 -8.78
C GLN A 47 5.04 22.49 -7.74
N GLY A 48 4.24 21.42 -7.82
CA GLY A 48 4.36 20.23 -6.97
C GLY A 48 5.71 19.51 -7.10
N ARG A 49 6.41 19.68 -8.24
CA ARG A 49 7.77 19.16 -8.45
C ARG A 49 8.86 20.01 -7.77
N LYS A 50 8.56 21.23 -7.32
CA LYS A 50 9.55 22.13 -6.70
C LYS A 50 9.67 21.89 -5.19
N ARG A 51 10.90 22.05 -4.65
CA ARG A 51 11.20 21.92 -3.20
C ARG A 51 10.41 22.87 -2.29
N ARG A 52 9.95 24.02 -2.80
CA ARG A 52 9.07 24.95 -2.09
C ARG A 52 7.71 24.99 -2.79
N ARG A 53 6.76 24.25 -2.23
CA ARG A 53 5.38 24.20 -2.68
C ARG A 53 4.67 25.52 -2.30
N ARG A 54 4.10 26.19 -3.31
CA ARG A 54 3.13 27.28 -3.08
C ARG A 54 1.79 26.67 -2.71
N LYS A 55 0.96 27.43 -2.00
CA LYS A 55 -0.39 26.98 -1.68
C LYS A 55 -1.18 26.85 -2.97
N SER A 56 -1.86 25.73 -3.13
CA SER A 56 -2.80 25.57 -4.22
C SER A 56 -3.97 26.55 -4.03
N PRO A 57 -4.64 27.04 -5.09
CA PRO A 57 -5.72 28.00 -4.94
C PRO A 57 -6.87 27.50 -4.06
N ASP A 58 -7.04 26.19 -3.86
CA ASP A 58 -7.99 25.56 -2.92
C ASP A 58 -7.64 25.75 -1.44
N GLU A 59 -6.36 25.61 -1.06
CA GLU A 59 -5.90 25.65 0.33
C GLU A 59 -6.14 27.00 1.03
N GLY A 60 -6.45 28.07 0.28
CA GLY A 60 -6.62 29.39 0.84
C GLY A 60 -5.30 30.05 1.19
N GLY A 61 -4.86 30.95 0.33
CA GLY A 61 -3.73 31.85 0.57
C GLY A 61 -4.03 33.28 0.17
N GLY A 62 -3.11 34.17 0.53
CA GLY A 62 -3.04 35.47 -0.15
C GLY A 62 -2.52 35.30 -1.59
N PRO A 63 -2.76 36.26 -2.51
CA PRO A 63 -2.40 36.14 -3.93
C PRO A 63 -0.91 35.85 -4.19
N SER A 64 -0.04 36.27 -3.27
CA SER A 64 1.41 36.04 -3.36
C SER A 64 1.84 34.63 -2.93
N GLN A 65 1.00 33.93 -2.15
CA GLN A 65 1.24 32.58 -1.64
C GLN A 65 0.65 31.49 -2.54
N GLU A 66 -0.35 31.83 -3.37
CA GLU A 66 -1.00 30.90 -4.29
C GLU A 66 -0.08 30.53 -5.47
N VAL A 67 -0.34 29.38 -6.11
CA VAL A 67 0.41 28.94 -7.31
C VAL A 67 0.25 29.93 -8.48
N VAL A 68 -0.97 30.47 -8.63
CA VAL A 68 -1.37 31.31 -9.76
C VAL A 68 -2.01 32.59 -9.25
N ARG A 69 -1.68 33.72 -9.88
CA ARG A 69 -2.38 34.98 -9.72
C ARG A 69 -3.29 35.21 -10.93
N PHE A 70 -4.59 35.14 -10.70
CA PHE A 70 -5.59 35.46 -11.71
C PHE A 70 -5.73 36.97 -11.91
N ARG A 71 -5.89 37.38 -13.17
CA ARG A 71 -6.26 38.72 -13.63
C ARG A 71 -7.43 38.63 -14.58
N SER A 72 -8.20 39.70 -14.72
CA SER A 72 -9.23 39.78 -15.76
C SER A 72 -8.69 40.47 -17.00
N SER A 73 -9.01 39.94 -18.19
CA SER A 73 -8.97 40.76 -19.39
C SER A 73 -10.08 41.81 -19.30
N VAL A 74 -9.78 43.02 -19.75
CA VAL A 74 -10.75 44.10 -19.90
C VAL A 74 -10.75 44.44 -21.38
N SER A 75 -11.66 43.83 -22.13
CA SER A 75 -11.88 44.07 -23.54
C SER A 75 -13.38 44.09 -23.83
N LEU A 76 -13.78 44.71 -24.93
CA LEU A 76 -15.15 44.67 -25.45
C LEU A 76 -15.32 43.58 -26.53
N ASP A 77 -14.25 42.85 -26.82
CA ASP A 77 -14.22 41.78 -27.81
C ASP A 77 -14.90 40.52 -27.28
N PHE A 78 -15.39 39.69 -28.19
CA PHE A 78 -15.86 38.34 -27.86
C PHE A 78 -14.66 37.40 -27.72
N PRO A 79 -14.36 36.90 -26.51
CA PRO A 79 -13.21 36.03 -26.30
C PRO A 79 -13.46 34.65 -26.93
N ALA A 80 -12.42 34.09 -27.58
CA ALA A 80 -12.49 32.75 -28.18
C ALA A 80 -12.18 31.61 -27.17
N SER A 81 -11.68 31.94 -25.99
CA SER A 81 -11.21 31.00 -24.97
C SER A 81 -11.38 31.57 -23.56
N ASP A 82 -11.46 30.70 -22.56
CA ASP A 82 -11.58 31.09 -21.14
C ASP A 82 -10.29 31.76 -20.60
N VAL A 83 -9.14 31.30 -21.09
CA VAL A 83 -7.82 31.86 -20.75
C VAL A 83 -7.35 32.73 -21.90
N ALA A 84 -6.95 33.98 -21.61
CA ALA A 84 -6.34 34.87 -22.60
C ALA A 84 -4.84 34.59 -22.74
N GLU A 85 -4.13 34.54 -21.61
CA GLU A 85 -2.69 34.32 -21.58
C GLU A 85 -2.22 33.83 -20.21
N VAL A 86 -1.06 33.15 -20.20
CA VAL A 86 -0.37 32.72 -18.98
C VAL A 86 1.07 33.21 -19.06
N ARG A 87 1.49 34.07 -18.13
CA ARG A 87 2.83 34.68 -18.11
C ARG A 87 3.65 34.19 -16.91
N ARG A 88 4.93 33.93 -17.14
CA ARG A 88 5.92 33.83 -16.06
C ARG A 88 6.39 35.21 -15.68
N GLN A 89 6.25 35.57 -14.41
CA GLN A 89 6.95 36.74 -13.91
C GLN A 89 8.42 36.39 -13.58
N PRO A 90 9.39 37.19 -14.03
CA PRO A 90 10.77 37.04 -13.58
C PRO A 90 10.87 37.33 -12.08
N SER A 91 11.69 36.57 -11.38
CA SER A 91 11.96 36.75 -9.94
C SER A 91 12.56 38.13 -9.70
N ARG A 92 11.76 39.05 -9.15
CA ARG A 92 12.20 40.42 -8.86
C ARG A 92 13.11 40.40 -7.63
N PRO A 93 14.37 40.88 -7.70
CA PRO A 93 15.21 41.00 -6.51
C PRO A 93 14.59 42.03 -5.55
N LEU A 94 14.55 41.69 -4.26
CA LEU A 94 14.08 42.58 -3.19
C LEU A 94 14.95 43.84 -3.15
N ARG A 95 14.35 44.99 -3.49
CA ARG A 95 14.98 46.30 -3.27
C ARG A 95 14.66 46.72 -1.83
N LYS A 96 15.64 46.68 -0.92
CA LYS A 96 15.49 47.32 0.39
C LYS A 96 15.33 48.82 0.16
N ASN A 97 14.26 49.42 0.67
CA ASN A 97 14.26 50.83 1.01
C ASN A 97 15.15 50.98 2.24
N ASN A 98 16.44 51.21 2.03
CA ASN A 98 17.32 51.65 3.11
C ASN A 98 16.99 53.12 3.42
N GLY A 99 16.20 53.35 4.46
CA GLY A 99 16.33 54.58 5.23
C GLY A 99 17.79 54.71 5.67
N ALA A 100 18.31 55.93 5.56
CA ALA A 100 19.73 56.29 5.70
C ALA A 100 20.45 55.56 6.86
N GLY A 101 21.58 54.93 6.53
CA GLY A 101 22.47 54.29 7.49
C GLY A 101 23.46 53.38 6.78
N SER A 102 24.74 53.79 6.77
CA SER A 102 25.84 53.07 6.14
C SER A 102 25.93 51.62 6.66
N GLY A 103 25.91 50.65 5.76
CA GLY A 103 26.06 49.24 6.13
C GLY A 103 26.01 48.38 4.88
N ARG A 104 27.09 47.62 4.65
CA ARG A 104 27.27 46.67 3.54
C ARG A 104 25.96 45.96 3.16
N ALA A 105 25.57 46.11 1.90
CA ALA A 105 24.47 45.37 1.30
C ALA A 105 24.77 43.86 1.34
N THR A 106 24.28 43.19 2.37
CA THR A 106 24.12 41.74 2.38
C THR A 106 22.97 41.42 1.43
N ILE A 107 23.33 40.98 0.22
CA ILE A 107 22.41 40.42 -0.76
C ILE A 107 21.92 39.09 -0.20
N ASP A 108 20.79 39.09 0.50
CA ASP A 108 20.09 37.86 0.83
C ASP A 108 19.54 37.27 -0.49
N ARG A 109 20.10 36.14 -0.93
CA ARG A 109 19.71 35.39 -2.15
C ARG A 109 18.35 34.69 -1.98
N SER A 110 17.46 35.20 -1.13
CA SER A 110 16.07 34.75 -1.04
C SER A 110 15.27 35.37 -2.19
N GLN A 111 15.57 34.96 -3.44
CA GLN A 111 14.70 35.23 -4.59
C GLN A 111 13.31 34.68 -4.25
N ARG A 112 12.35 35.56 -3.91
CA ARG A 112 10.94 35.19 -3.91
C ARG A 112 10.57 35.02 -5.38
N GLU A 113 10.57 33.79 -5.88
CA GLU A 113 9.86 33.43 -7.12
C GLU A 113 8.47 34.05 -7.03
N THR A 114 8.00 34.74 -8.05
CA THR A 114 6.65 35.29 -8.16
C THR A 114 5.69 34.23 -8.72
N PRO A 115 4.39 34.26 -8.38
CA PRO A 115 3.42 33.32 -8.97
C PRO A 115 3.33 33.52 -10.48
N ALA A 116 2.93 32.48 -11.20
CA ALA A 116 2.51 32.65 -12.59
C ALA A 116 1.27 33.53 -12.64
N GLU A 117 1.18 34.42 -13.63
CA GLU A 117 0.00 35.24 -13.84
C GLU A 117 -0.85 34.63 -14.96
N MET A 118 -2.14 34.48 -14.71
CA MET A 118 -3.11 33.96 -15.68
C MET A 118 -4.19 35.01 -15.88
N THR A 119 -4.33 35.49 -17.11
CA THR A 119 -5.40 36.42 -17.50
C THR A 119 -6.57 35.60 -18.01
N VAL A 120 -7.73 35.73 -17.37
CA VAL A 120 -8.97 35.03 -17.75
C VAL A 120 -9.94 36.00 -18.43
N ASN A 121 -10.77 35.45 -19.32
CA ASN A 121 -11.76 36.20 -20.10
C ASN A 121 -13.18 36.15 -19.51
N PHE A 122 -13.36 35.49 -18.37
CA PHE A 122 -14.66 35.31 -17.71
C PHE A 122 -14.59 35.79 -16.26
N LEU A 123 -15.77 36.06 -15.66
CA LEU A 123 -15.91 36.56 -14.28
C LEU A 123 -15.13 37.85 -13.98
N GLY A 124 -14.80 38.62 -15.02
CA GLY A 124 -14.28 39.98 -14.87
C GLY A 124 -15.35 40.93 -14.35
N LEU A 125 -14.98 41.87 -13.48
CA LEU A 125 -15.90 42.94 -13.07
C LEU A 125 -16.09 44.01 -14.16
N ALA A 126 -15.08 44.23 -15.01
CA ALA A 126 -15.10 45.18 -16.12
C ALA A 126 -14.76 44.46 -17.45
N GLY A 127 -15.27 44.99 -18.56
CA GLY A 127 -15.17 44.36 -19.89
C GLY A 127 -16.54 44.02 -20.47
N GLY A 128 -16.58 43.40 -21.65
CA GLY A 128 -17.82 43.07 -22.37
C GLY A 128 -18.72 42.07 -21.65
N LEU A 129 -18.14 41.25 -20.77
CA LEU A 129 -18.87 40.30 -19.91
C LEU A 129 -18.91 40.75 -18.44
N GLY A 130 -18.51 42.00 -18.15
CA GLY A 130 -18.40 42.53 -16.81
C GLY A 130 -19.72 43.00 -16.21
N ALA A 131 -19.81 42.98 -14.87
CA ALA A 131 -20.98 43.46 -14.14
C ALA A 131 -21.03 44.99 -13.99
N LEU A 132 -19.89 45.67 -14.15
CA LEU A 132 -19.81 47.13 -14.05
C LEU A 132 -20.35 47.81 -15.30
N GLU A 133 -20.85 49.04 -15.12
CA GLU A 133 -21.38 49.86 -16.21
C GLU A 133 -20.35 50.10 -17.32
N THR A 134 -20.82 50.15 -18.57
CA THR A 134 -19.99 50.37 -19.76
C THR A 134 -19.11 51.61 -19.64
N ALA A 135 -19.61 52.70 -19.06
CA ALA A 135 -18.85 53.93 -18.82
C ALA A 135 -17.60 53.70 -17.94
N THR A 136 -17.70 52.81 -16.95
CA THR A 136 -16.54 52.45 -16.09
C THR A 136 -15.51 51.64 -16.88
N THR A 137 -15.99 50.72 -17.72
CA THR A 137 -15.12 49.92 -18.61
C THR A 137 -14.38 50.80 -19.61
N GLU A 138 -15.06 51.77 -20.25
CA GLU A 138 -14.44 52.74 -21.15
C GLU A 138 -13.37 53.58 -20.46
N LEU A 139 -13.63 54.04 -19.23
CA LEU A 139 -12.66 54.77 -18.42
C LEU A 139 -11.41 53.93 -18.13
N ILE A 140 -11.58 52.64 -17.81
CA ILE A 140 -10.46 51.71 -17.59
C ILE A 140 -9.64 51.56 -18.88
N LEU A 141 -10.29 51.37 -20.02
CA LEU A 141 -9.62 51.25 -21.33
C LEU A 141 -8.88 52.54 -21.71
N GLN A 142 -9.49 53.71 -21.48
CA GLN A 142 -8.86 55.01 -21.75
C GLN A 142 -7.63 55.24 -20.86
N ARG A 143 -7.68 54.88 -19.58
CA ARG A 143 -6.52 54.95 -18.68
C ARG A 143 -5.44 53.95 -19.04
N ALA A 144 -5.80 52.73 -19.42
CA ALA A 144 -4.86 51.72 -19.90
C ALA A 144 -4.08 52.21 -21.15
N SER A 145 -4.73 52.94 -22.07
CA SER A 145 -4.05 53.56 -23.23
C SER A 145 -2.97 54.58 -22.84
N ARG A 146 -3.09 55.20 -21.65
CA ARG A 146 -2.12 56.13 -21.07
C ARG A 146 -1.13 55.45 -20.13
N GLN A 147 -1.09 54.12 -20.12
CA GLN A 147 -0.29 53.29 -19.21
C GLN A 147 -0.62 53.46 -17.72
N ASP A 148 -1.82 53.95 -17.40
CA ASP A 148 -2.35 53.96 -16.03
C ASP A 148 -3.21 52.71 -15.80
N GLU A 149 -2.62 51.68 -15.18
CA GLU A 149 -3.29 50.43 -14.84
C GLU A 149 -3.83 50.39 -13.41
N ALA A 150 -3.79 51.50 -12.65
CA ALA A 150 -4.09 51.48 -11.21
C ALA A 150 -5.52 50.98 -10.89
N LEU A 151 -6.52 51.41 -11.68
CA LEU A 151 -7.90 50.99 -11.49
C LEU A 151 -8.11 49.51 -11.87
N LYS A 152 -7.42 49.04 -12.91
CA LYS A 152 -7.43 47.63 -13.33
C LYS A 152 -6.82 46.74 -12.26
N ASP A 153 -5.64 47.10 -11.76
CA ASP A 153 -4.95 46.37 -10.68
C ASP A 153 -5.76 46.35 -9.37
N PHE A 154 -6.52 47.40 -9.09
CA PHE A 154 -7.46 47.43 -7.96
C PHE A 154 -8.60 46.43 -8.12
N LEU A 155 -9.25 46.39 -9.29
CA LEU A 155 -10.32 45.44 -9.57
C LEU A 155 -9.82 43.98 -9.57
N ASP A 156 -8.57 43.76 -9.97
CA ASP A 156 -7.95 42.44 -9.96
C ASP A 156 -7.84 41.81 -8.56
N ILE A 157 -7.87 42.59 -7.48
CA ILE A 157 -7.96 42.06 -6.11
C ILE A 157 -9.25 41.25 -5.94
N PHE A 158 -10.37 41.76 -6.46
CA PHE A 158 -11.67 41.12 -6.40
C PHE A 158 -11.77 39.98 -7.41
N ASN A 159 -11.34 40.22 -8.66
CA ASN A 159 -11.36 39.21 -9.71
C ASN A 159 -10.56 37.97 -9.29
N HIS A 160 -9.37 38.16 -8.71
CA HIS A 160 -8.55 37.05 -8.24
C HIS A 160 -9.28 36.17 -7.23
N ARG A 161 -9.96 36.80 -6.26
CA ARG A 161 -10.69 36.06 -5.23
C ARG A 161 -11.87 35.29 -5.81
N LEU A 162 -12.64 35.90 -6.71
CA LEU A 162 -13.80 35.26 -7.36
C LEU A 162 -13.38 34.04 -8.19
N VAL A 163 -12.35 34.20 -9.03
CA VAL A 163 -11.85 33.12 -9.89
C VAL A 163 -11.20 32.00 -9.05
N SER A 164 -10.45 32.36 -8.00
CA SER A 164 -9.90 31.39 -7.06
C SER A 164 -11.02 30.58 -6.40
N LEU A 165 -12.09 31.22 -5.92
CA LEU A 165 -13.26 30.55 -5.32
C LEU A 165 -13.97 29.60 -6.29
N LEU A 166 -14.17 30.00 -7.55
CA LEU A 166 -14.74 29.13 -8.58
C LEU A 166 -13.92 27.84 -8.74
N TYR A 167 -12.58 27.97 -8.79
CA TYR A 167 -11.70 26.82 -8.88
C TYR A 167 -11.84 25.90 -7.66
N ARG A 168 -11.92 26.45 -6.44
CA ARG A 168 -12.08 25.64 -5.22
C ARG A 168 -13.37 24.83 -5.25
N ILE A 169 -14.48 25.48 -5.60
CA ILE A 169 -15.79 24.83 -5.65
C ILE A 169 -15.73 23.65 -6.62
N ARG A 170 -15.21 23.87 -7.83
CA ARG A 170 -15.15 22.79 -8.83
C ARG A 170 -14.20 21.67 -8.42
N LYS A 171 -13.03 21.99 -7.86
CA LYS A 171 -12.05 21.00 -7.38
C LYS A 171 -12.60 20.14 -6.25
N HIS A 172 -13.37 20.72 -5.31
CA HIS A 172 -14.02 19.96 -4.23
C HIS A 172 -15.05 18.95 -4.74
N HIS A 173 -15.77 19.27 -5.83
CA HIS A 173 -16.81 18.39 -6.38
C HIS A 173 -16.34 17.46 -7.50
N HIS A 174 -15.13 17.65 -8.04
CA HIS A 174 -14.62 16.87 -9.16
C HIS A 174 -13.28 16.21 -8.82
N VAL A 175 -13.34 14.91 -8.50
CA VAL A 175 -12.19 14.09 -8.09
C VAL A 175 -11.03 14.16 -9.11
N ALA A 176 -11.37 14.21 -10.40
CA ALA A 176 -10.40 14.22 -11.49
C ALA A 176 -9.51 15.48 -11.53
N LEU A 177 -9.91 16.58 -10.87
CA LEU A 177 -9.11 17.80 -10.78
C LEU A 177 -8.06 17.74 -9.65
N GLY A 178 -8.10 16.71 -8.80
CA GLY A 178 -7.07 16.43 -7.81
C GLY A 178 -5.69 16.14 -8.44
N ILE A 179 -4.65 16.44 -7.65
CA ILE A 179 -3.23 16.15 -7.99
C ILE A 179 -2.67 15.05 -7.08
N THR A 180 -3.39 14.77 -6.00
CA THR A 180 -3.14 13.65 -5.10
C THR A 180 -3.19 12.33 -5.87
N ALA A 181 -2.38 11.38 -5.40
CA ALA A 181 -2.37 10.05 -5.97
C ALA A 181 -3.75 9.41 -5.75
N PRO A 182 -4.30 8.68 -6.74
CA PRO A 182 -5.59 8.04 -6.55
C PRO A 182 -5.52 7.07 -5.36
N GLY A 183 -6.39 7.28 -4.36
CA GLY A 183 -6.38 6.57 -3.08
C GLY A 183 -6.06 7.45 -1.87
N ASP A 184 -5.38 8.58 -2.05
CA ASP A 184 -5.04 9.52 -0.97
C ASP A 184 -6.02 10.71 -0.88
N ASP A 185 -7.01 10.75 -1.77
CA ASP A 185 -8.02 11.80 -1.84
C ASP A 185 -9.00 11.74 -0.66
N GLU A 186 -9.64 12.88 -0.34
CA GLU A 186 -10.71 12.95 0.67
C GLU A 186 -11.85 11.97 0.37
N ILE A 187 -12.25 11.84 -0.90
CA ILE A 187 -13.28 10.90 -1.33
C ILE A 187 -12.83 9.45 -1.15
N SER A 188 -11.56 9.16 -1.41
CA SER A 188 -10.99 7.84 -1.15
C SER A 188 -11.05 7.50 0.34
N ASN A 189 -10.82 8.48 1.23
CA ASN A 189 -10.97 8.29 2.68
C ASN A 189 -12.43 7.99 3.09
N TYR A 190 -13.43 8.59 2.44
CA TYR A 190 -14.82 8.23 2.65
C TYR A 190 -15.13 6.80 2.19
N LEU A 191 -14.65 6.41 1.00
CA LEU A 191 -14.79 5.04 0.50
C LEU A 191 -14.10 4.01 1.42
N TYR A 192 -12.90 4.33 1.92
CA TYR A 192 -12.22 3.50 2.92
C TYR A 192 -13.06 3.36 4.19
N SER A 193 -13.73 4.44 4.63
CA SER A 193 -14.60 4.40 5.81
C SER A 193 -15.82 3.49 5.58
N LEU A 194 -16.39 3.46 4.38
CA LEU A 194 -17.51 2.57 4.03
C LEU A 194 -17.12 1.08 4.09
N ILE A 195 -15.88 0.74 3.71
CA ILE A 195 -15.38 -0.64 3.76
C ILE A 195 -14.75 -1.02 5.11
N GLY A 196 -14.75 -0.12 6.10
CA GLY A 196 -14.19 -0.38 7.44
C GLY A 196 -12.69 -0.10 7.59
N LEU A 197 -12.03 0.49 6.60
CA LEU A 197 -10.61 0.91 6.61
C LEU A 197 -10.44 2.43 6.80
N GLY A 198 -11.44 3.08 7.39
CA GLY A 198 -11.47 4.54 7.57
C GLY A 198 -10.32 5.08 8.42
N THR A 199 -9.90 4.33 9.44
CA THR A 199 -8.79 4.76 10.31
C THR A 199 -7.42 4.41 9.71
N PRO A 200 -6.44 5.32 9.76
CA PRO A 200 -5.12 5.09 9.15
C PRO A 200 -4.40 3.85 9.67
N ASN A 201 -4.60 3.50 10.94
CA ASN A 201 -3.95 2.35 11.57
C ASN A 201 -4.50 1.00 11.10
N LEU A 202 -5.66 0.95 10.45
CA LEU A 202 -6.22 -0.27 9.88
C LEU A 202 -5.71 -0.56 8.46
N ARG A 203 -5.04 0.43 7.83
CA ARG A 203 -4.48 0.35 6.48
C ARG A 203 -3.09 -0.32 6.50
N GLY A 204 -2.73 -0.97 5.40
CA GLY A 204 -1.42 -1.62 5.22
C GLY A 204 -1.20 -2.89 6.05
N ARG A 205 -2.28 -3.52 6.54
CA ARG A 205 -2.21 -4.75 7.34
C ARG A 205 -2.30 -6.03 6.52
N MET A 206 -2.81 -5.93 5.29
CA MET A 206 -2.98 -7.05 4.37
C MET A 206 -1.86 -7.06 3.33
N GLN A 207 -1.62 -8.22 2.72
CA GLN A 207 -0.72 -8.33 1.57
C GLN A 207 -1.28 -7.62 0.32
N VAL A 208 -2.61 -7.49 0.26
CA VAL A 208 -3.31 -6.73 -0.78
C VAL A 208 -3.06 -5.24 -0.59
N ARG A 209 -2.79 -4.52 -1.67
CA ARG A 209 -2.76 -3.06 -1.63
C ARG A 209 -4.17 -2.53 -1.34
N ASP A 210 -4.33 -1.75 -0.27
CA ASP A 210 -5.63 -1.19 0.15
C ASP A 210 -6.37 -0.45 -0.98
N ARG A 211 -5.64 0.24 -1.85
CA ARG A 211 -6.21 0.93 -3.02
C ARG A 211 -7.01 -0.01 -3.92
N SER A 212 -6.59 -1.26 -4.07
CA SER A 212 -7.30 -2.24 -4.90
C SER A 212 -8.70 -2.54 -4.34
N LEU A 213 -8.90 -2.38 -3.03
CA LEU A 213 -10.19 -2.59 -2.37
C LEU A 213 -11.20 -1.47 -2.66
N LEU A 214 -10.72 -0.26 -2.97
CA LEU A 214 -11.59 0.87 -3.33
C LEU A 214 -12.42 0.57 -4.58
N TYR A 215 -11.85 -0.19 -5.53
CA TYR A 215 -12.58 -0.63 -6.72
C TYR A 215 -13.79 -1.51 -6.36
N TYR A 216 -13.63 -2.37 -5.35
CA TYR A 216 -14.68 -3.26 -4.85
C TYR A 216 -15.53 -2.63 -3.75
N ALA A 217 -15.39 -1.33 -3.46
CA ALA A 217 -16.05 -0.68 -2.32
C ALA A 217 -17.57 -0.85 -2.34
N GLY A 218 -18.21 -0.90 -3.52
CA GLY A 218 -19.64 -1.16 -3.64
C GLY A 218 -20.05 -2.55 -3.13
N ILE A 219 -19.32 -3.60 -3.51
CA ILE A 219 -19.58 -4.98 -3.07
C ILE A 219 -19.17 -5.15 -1.59
N LEU A 220 -18.04 -4.53 -1.22
CA LEU A 220 -17.52 -4.51 0.16
C LEU A 220 -18.30 -3.60 1.10
N ALA A 221 -19.24 -2.77 0.65
CA ALA A 221 -20.13 -2.03 1.54
C ALA A 221 -21.45 -2.78 1.81
N GLN A 222 -21.86 -3.68 0.91
CA GLN A 222 -23.14 -4.37 1.00
C GLN A 222 -23.19 -5.35 2.19
N LYS A 223 -24.26 -5.24 3.00
CA LYS A 223 -24.64 -6.23 4.00
C LYS A 223 -26.08 -6.69 3.71
N PRO A 224 -26.38 -8.00 3.75
CA PRO A 224 -25.50 -9.13 4.06
C PRO A 224 -24.47 -9.43 2.94
N ARG A 225 -23.39 -10.13 3.30
CA ARG A 225 -22.34 -10.58 2.38
C ARG A 225 -22.83 -11.81 1.61
N SER A 226 -22.61 -11.85 0.31
CA SER A 226 -23.06 -12.95 -0.56
C SER A 226 -21.87 -13.71 -1.16
N MET A 227 -22.05 -15.02 -1.40
CA MET A 227 -21.03 -15.83 -2.06
C MET A 227 -20.70 -15.30 -3.46
N ALA A 228 -21.71 -14.89 -4.23
CA ALA A 228 -21.51 -14.32 -5.56
C ALA A 228 -20.66 -13.03 -5.53
N GLY A 229 -20.78 -12.23 -4.46
CA GLY A 229 -19.92 -11.07 -4.26
C GLY A 229 -18.45 -11.45 -4.04
N LEU A 230 -18.21 -12.48 -3.22
CA LEU A 230 -16.87 -13.01 -2.97
C LEU A 230 -16.26 -13.62 -4.24
N GLU A 231 -17.01 -14.45 -4.97
CA GLU A 231 -16.60 -15.04 -6.24
C GLU A 231 -16.15 -13.95 -7.23
N ARG A 232 -16.94 -12.88 -7.36
CA ARG A 232 -16.63 -11.78 -8.29
C ARG A 232 -15.38 -11.01 -7.91
N ILE A 233 -15.17 -10.74 -6.62
CA ILE A 233 -13.96 -10.06 -6.13
C ILE A 233 -12.72 -10.92 -6.40
N LEU A 234 -12.79 -12.21 -6.08
CA LEU A 234 -11.66 -13.12 -6.26
C LEU A 234 -11.37 -13.38 -7.74
N ALA A 235 -12.41 -13.57 -8.56
CA ALA A 235 -12.26 -13.82 -9.98
C ALA A 235 -11.64 -12.61 -10.71
N ASP A 236 -12.08 -11.40 -10.39
CA ASP A 236 -11.52 -10.19 -10.98
C ASP A 236 -10.13 -9.86 -10.45
N TYR A 237 -9.85 -10.03 -9.16
CA TYR A 237 -8.54 -9.73 -8.60
C TYR A 237 -7.44 -10.68 -9.11
N PHE A 238 -7.74 -11.98 -9.17
CA PHE A 238 -6.79 -13.00 -9.57
C PHE A 238 -6.84 -13.35 -11.06
N GLN A 239 -7.85 -12.86 -11.80
CA GLN A 239 -8.09 -13.17 -13.21
C GLN A 239 -8.25 -14.68 -13.47
N VAL A 240 -8.90 -15.38 -12.54
CA VAL A 240 -9.10 -16.83 -12.51
C VAL A 240 -10.58 -17.14 -12.29
N GLN A 241 -11.06 -18.29 -12.78
CA GLN A 241 -12.41 -18.75 -12.46
C GLN A 241 -12.52 -19.20 -11.01
N VAL A 242 -13.50 -18.65 -10.29
CA VAL A 242 -13.74 -18.93 -8.88
C VAL A 242 -15.18 -19.37 -8.69
N LYS A 243 -15.37 -20.45 -7.93
CA LYS A 243 -16.70 -20.97 -7.58
C LYS A 243 -16.77 -21.26 -6.08
N GLY A 244 -17.78 -20.74 -5.42
CA GLY A 244 -18.04 -20.94 -4.01
C GLY A 244 -19.07 -22.04 -3.76
N HIS A 245 -18.73 -22.98 -2.89
CA HIS A 245 -19.61 -24.02 -2.38
C HIS A 245 -19.98 -23.68 -0.94
N GLN A 246 -21.24 -23.33 -0.72
CA GLN A 246 -21.78 -23.02 0.61
C GLN A 246 -22.14 -24.31 1.36
N PHE A 247 -22.11 -24.28 2.69
CA PHE A 247 -22.49 -25.40 3.55
C PHE A 247 -21.69 -26.69 3.29
N ALA A 248 -20.36 -26.57 3.26
CA ALA A 248 -19.47 -27.73 3.10
C ALA A 248 -19.45 -28.62 4.36
N GLY A 249 -19.80 -28.04 5.51
CA GLY A 249 -19.89 -28.69 6.81
C GLY A 249 -18.56 -29.16 7.39
N GLU A 250 -18.57 -29.46 8.68
CA GLU A 250 -17.42 -29.97 9.42
C GLU A 250 -17.88 -30.91 10.55
N TRP A 251 -17.08 -31.94 10.83
CA TRP A 251 -17.24 -32.72 12.05
C TRP A 251 -16.65 -31.93 13.22
N CYS A 252 -17.52 -31.46 14.13
CA CYS A 252 -17.12 -30.80 15.35
C CYS A 252 -17.00 -31.81 16.49
N GLU A 253 -15.87 -31.79 17.20
CA GLU A 253 -15.72 -32.59 18.42
C GLU A 253 -16.50 -31.95 19.57
N LEU A 254 -17.20 -32.78 20.34
CA LEU A 254 -17.97 -32.35 21.50
C LEU A 254 -17.13 -32.48 22.76
N ASP A 255 -17.22 -31.49 23.64
CA ASP A 255 -16.62 -31.56 24.97
C ASP A 255 -17.22 -32.70 25.79
N GLU A 256 -16.45 -33.28 26.71
CA GLU A 256 -16.91 -34.39 27.56
C GLU A 256 -18.18 -34.06 28.36
N SER A 257 -18.38 -32.77 28.66
CA SER A 257 -19.60 -32.28 29.33
C SER A 257 -20.88 -32.41 28.49
N GLN A 258 -20.72 -32.46 27.16
CA GLN A 258 -21.80 -32.55 26.19
C GLN A 258 -22.08 -33.99 25.75
N TRP A 259 -21.31 -34.96 26.23
CA TRP A 259 -21.54 -36.37 25.90
C TRP A 259 -22.82 -36.87 26.56
N THR A 260 -23.60 -37.63 25.80
CA THR A 260 -24.74 -38.36 26.33
C THR A 260 -24.24 -39.58 27.10
N THR A 261 -24.53 -39.63 28.40
CA THR A 261 -24.18 -40.77 29.26
C THR A 261 -25.47 -41.45 29.72
N ILE A 262 -25.54 -42.78 29.65
CA ILE A 262 -26.74 -43.56 30.02
C ILE A 262 -26.71 -43.88 31.52
N GLY A 263 -27.86 -43.78 32.20
CA GLY A 263 -28.02 -44.13 33.62
C GLY A 263 -28.79 -43.08 34.44
N VAL A 264 -29.14 -43.40 35.69
CA VAL A 264 -29.94 -42.54 36.59
C VAL A 264 -29.24 -41.22 36.93
N ALA A 265 -27.90 -41.21 36.93
CA ALA A 265 -27.08 -40.01 37.09
C ALA A 265 -26.48 -39.52 35.74
N GLY A 266 -27.01 -40.01 34.63
CA GLY A 266 -26.50 -39.67 33.30
C GLY A 266 -26.89 -38.25 32.87
N ARG A 267 -26.13 -37.73 31.92
CA ARG A 267 -26.20 -36.35 31.42
C ARG A 267 -26.67 -36.34 29.97
N ASN A 268 -27.32 -35.24 29.59
CA ASN A 268 -27.79 -34.97 28.22
C ASN A 268 -28.73 -36.04 27.66
N GLN A 269 -29.76 -36.41 28.42
CA GLN A 269 -30.66 -37.53 28.08
C GLN A 269 -32.08 -37.09 27.68
N ARG A 270 -32.45 -35.83 27.91
CA ARG A 270 -33.83 -35.37 27.71
C ARG A 270 -34.03 -34.75 26.33
N LEU A 271 -34.85 -35.39 25.51
CA LEU A 271 -35.22 -34.85 24.20
C LEU A 271 -35.93 -33.48 24.35
N GLY A 272 -35.45 -32.47 23.63
CA GLY A 272 -36.04 -31.12 23.61
C GLY A 272 -35.69 -30.23 24.80
N GLN A 273 -34.97 -30.75 25.79
CA GLN A 273 -34.42 -29.96 26.91
C GLN A 273 -32.89 -29.97 26.91
N ASP A 274 -32.31 -31.13 26.65
CA ASP A 274 -30.86 -31.31 26.55
C ASP A 274 -30.46 -31.56 25.10
N THR A 275 -29.22 -31.20 24.76
CA THR A 275 -28.61 -31.54 23.48
C THR A 275 -28.22 -33.02 23.48
N VAL A 276 -29.17 -33.89 23.12
CA VAL A 276 -28.92 -35.33 23.03
C VAL A 276 -28.15 -35.61 21.74
N VAL A 277 -26.85 -35.87 21.85
CA VAL A 277 -26.01 -36.26 20.70
C VAL A 277 -25.50 -37.68 20.89
N VAL A 278 -25.54 -38.47 19.81
CA VAL A 278 -24.99 -39.83 19.80
C VAL A 278 -23.54 -39.76 19.32
N GLY A 279 -22.61 -40.10 20.21
CA GLY A 279 -21.17 -40.14 19.91
C GLY A 279 -20.39 -38.94 20.46
N THR A 280 -19.13 -38.84 20.05
CA THR A 280 -18.17 -37.80 20.51
C THR A 280 -18.04 -36.63 19.52
N ARG A 281 -18.74 -36.67 18.39
CA ARG A 281 -18.67 -35.67 17.32
C ARG A 281 -20.06 -35.41 16.74
N VAL A 282 -20.30 -34.18 16.31
CA VAL A 282 -21.52 -33.77 15.60
C VAL A 282 -21.16 -33.16 14.25
N TRP A 283 -22.01 -33.38 13.25
CA TRP A 283 -21.85 -32.74 11.94
C TRP A 283 -22.55 -31.38 11.95
N ASP A 284 -21.80 -30.30 11.75
CA ASP A 284 -22.32 -28.95 11.57
C ASP A 284 -22.21 -28.56 10.09
N GLN A 285 -23.35 -28.32 9.43
CA GLN A 285 -23.41 -27.94 8.02
C GLN A 285 -22.92 -26.50 7.78
N GLU A 286 -23.07 -25.61 8.76
CA GLU A 286 -22.77 -24.18 8.63
C GLU A 286 -21.33 -23.84 9.02
N ALA A 287 -20.62 -24.78 9.63
CA ALA A 287 -19.27 -24.59 10.15
C ALA A 287 -18.28 -24.07 9.09
N ARG A 288 -18.45 -24.46 7.83
CA ARG A 288 -17.46 -24.22 6.78
C ARG A 288 -18.06 -24.02 5.39
N PHE A 289 -17.40 -23.20 4.59
CA PHE A 289 -17.62 -23.11 3.14
C PHE A 289 -16.34 -23.40 2.36
N GLU A 290 -16.46 -23.68 1.07
CA GLU A 290 -15.33 -24.03 0.21
C GLU A 290 -15.26 -23.11 -1.02
N ILE A 291 -14.06 -22.70 -1.39
CA ILE A 291 -13.80 -21.88 -2.57
C ILE A 291 -12.97 -22.70 -3.54
N GLU A 292 -13.51 -22.98 -4.71
CA GLU A 292 -12.84 -23.64 -5.81
C GLU A 292 -12.23 -22.62 -6.78
N LEU A 293 -10.94 -22.80 -7.07
CA LEU A 293 -10.17 -22.02 -8.03
C LEU A 293 -9.79 -22.93 -9.20
N GLY A 294 -10.20 -22.55 -10.40
CA GLY A 294 -9.75 -23.20 -11.63
C GLY A 294 -10.85 -23.44 -12.66
N PRO A 295 -10.48 -24.07 -13.80
CA PRO A 295 -9.23 -24.81 -14.01
C PRO A 295 -7.98 -23.92 -14.16
N LEU A 296 -6.90 -24.26 -13.45
CA LEU A 296 -5.64 -23.48 -13.38
C LEU A 296 -4.52 -24.10 -14.22
N SER A 297 -3.68 -23.25 -14.83
CA SER A 297 -2.38 -23.69 -15.37
C SER A 297 -1.42 -24.09 -14.25
N PHE A 298 -0.38 -24.88 -14.55
CA PHE A 298 0.60 -25.30 -13.55
C PHE A 298 1.30 -24.13 -12.84
N THR A 299 1.62 -23.06 -13.58
CA THR A 299 2.24 -21.85 -13.01
C THR A 299 1.31 -21.12 -12.05
N GLU A 300 0.02 -21.01 -12.39
CA GLU A 300 -0.98 -20.39 -11.52
C GLU A 300 -1.28 -21.27 -10.29
N PHE A 301 -1.41 -22.58 -10.52
CA PHE A 301 -1.60 -23.56 -9.45
C PHE A 301 -0.46 -23.49 -8.43
N PHE A 302 0.80 -23.45 -8.90
CA PHE A 302 1.95 -23.29 -8.03
C PHE A 302 1.92 -21.96 -7.26
N ALA A 303 1.51 -20.87 -7.91
CA ALA A 303 1.34 -19.57 -7.26
C ALA A 303 0.31 -19.58 -6.12
N PHE A 304 -0.79 -20.33 -6.25
CA PHE A 304 -1.83 -20.44 -5.22
C PHE A 304 -1.51 -21.41 -4.07
N LEU A 305 -0.29 -21.94 -4.00
CA LEU A 305 0.13 -22.78 -2.89
C LEU A 305 0.48 -21.96 -1.65
N PRO A 306 0.36 -22.54 -0.44
CA PRO A 306 0.62 -21.85 0.83
C PRO A 306 2.02 -21.26 0.98
N THR A 307 2.98 -21.76 0.21
CA THR A 307 4.35 -21.27 0.21
C THR A 307 4.49 -19.88 -0.41
N ASN A 308 3.56 -19.51 -1.29
CA ASN A 308 3.61 -18.31 -2.11
C ASN A 308 2.72 -17.17 -1.57
N TRP A 309 3.01 -15.96 -2.03
CA TRP A 309 2.33 -14.75 -1.55
C TRP A 309 0.89 -14.63 -2.04
N GLN A 310 0.55 -15.22 -3.21
CA GLN A 310 -0.82 -15.19 -3.72
C GLN A 310 -1.79 -15.92 -2.81
N PHE A 311 -1.38 -17.03 -2.18
CA PHE A 311 -2.22 -17.73 -1.20
C PHE A 311 -2.50 -16.89 0.04
N GLY A 312 -1.49 -16.18 0.56
CA GLY A 312 -1.69 -15.25 1.68
C GLY A 312 -2.66 -14.12 1.32
N THR A 313 -2.48 -13.55 0.12
CA THR A 313 -3.35 -12.50 -0.43
C THR A 313 -4.80 -12.97 -0.58
N LEU A 314 -4.98 -14.20 -1.06
CA LEU A 314 -6.30 -14.85 -1.19
C LEU A 314 -6.97 -15.01 0.18
N CYS A 315 -6.23 -15.54 1.15
CA CYS A 315 -6.74 -15.71 2.52
C CYS A 315 -7.11 -14.38 3.16
N ASP A 316 -6.29 -13.34 3.00
CA ASP A 316 -6.54 -12.00 3.53
C ASP A 316 -7.83 -11.41 2.95
N LEU A 317 -8.04 -11.52 1.63
CA LEU A 317 -9.26 -11.04 0.97
C LEU A 317 -10.52 -11.76 1.47
N ILE A 318 -10.46 -13.09 1.59
CA ILE A 318 -11.60 -13.90 2.05
C ILE A 318 -11.93 -13.52 3.51
N ARG A 319 -10.93 -13.49 4.39
CA ARG A 319 -11.13 -13.12 5.80
C ARG A 319 -11.66 -11.71 5.94
N PHE A 320 -11.17 -10.77 5.14
CA PHE A 320 -11.66 -9.40 5.13
C PHE A 320 -13.12 -9.30 4.68
N TYR A 321 -13.51 -10.03 3.63
CA TYR A 321 -14.90 -10.05 3.14
C TYR A 321 -15.88 -10.64 4.16
N VAL A 322 -15.46 -11.74 4.78
CA VAL A 322 -16.26 -12.57 5.69
C VAL A 322 -16.21 -12.09 7.15
N GLU A 323 -15.35 -11.11 7.45
CA GLU A 323 -15.12 -10.57 8.80
C GLU A 323 -14.67 -11.65 9.81
N ASP A 324 -13.91 -12.65 9.35
CA ASP A 324 -13.38 -13.79 10.14
C ASP A 324 -14.46 -14.64 10.86
N ARG A 325 -15.72 -14.58 10.41
CA ARG A 325 -16.85 -15.27 11.04
C ARG A 325 -16.99 -16.75 10.67
N PHE A 326 -16.53 -17.13 9.48
CA PHE A 326 -16.69 -18.46 8.93
C PHE A 326 -15.34 -19.05 8.55
N ARG A 327 -15.18 -20.35 8.81
CA ARG A 327 -14.04 -21.12 8.35
C ARG A 327 -14.20 -21.43 6.87
N PHE A 328 -13.07 -21.56 6.16
CA PHE A 328 -13.10 -21.85 4.74
C PHE A 328 -12.01 -22.80 4.27
N ASN A 329 -12.34 -23.57 3.23
CA ASN A 329 -11.39 -24.38 2.48
C ASN A 329 -11.13 -23.77 1.10
N ILE A 330 -9.91 -23.96 0.60
CA ILE A 330 -9.54 -23.58 -0.77
C ILE A 330 -9.29 -24.86 -1.56
N ARG A 331 -10.09 -25.11 -2.60
CA ARG A 331 -9.89 -26.17 -3.57
C ARG A 331 -9.19 -25.61 -4.80
N LEU A 332 -8.03 -26.14 -5.13
CA LEU A 332 -7.28 -25.80 -6.33
C LEU A 332 -7.48 -26.89 -7.36
N THR A 333 -8.02 -26.57 -8.53
CA THR A 333 -8.29 -27.52 -9.62
C THR A 333 -7.35 -27.24 -10.80
N LEU A 334 -6.54 -28.23 -11.19
CA LEU A 334 -5.58 -28.10 -12.30
C LEU A 334 -6.22 -28.45 -13.65
N SER A 335 -5.91 -27.68 -14.71
CA SER A 335 -6.17 -28.06 -16.09
C SER A 335 -5.19 -29.16 -16.51
N ASP A 336 -5.70 -30.36 -16.80
CA ASP A 336 -4.90 -31.54 -17.08
C ASP A 336 -4.16 -31.46 -18.43
N THR A 337 -2.88 -31.06 -18.39
CA THR A 337 -1.85 -31.38 -19.40
C THR A 337 -0.46 -31.20 -18.77
N ASN A 338 0.29 -32.30 -18.61
CA ASN A 338 1.70 -32.38 -18.16
C ASN A 338 1.98 -32.35 -16.64
N ILE A 339 1.27 -33.13 -15.82
CA ILE A 339 1.76 -33.46 -14.48
C ILE A 339 2.74 -34.64 -14.58
N GLY A 340 4.02 -34.43 -14.25
CA GLY A 340 4.99 -35.51 -14.11
C GLY A 340 4.63 -36.47 -12.96
N GLY A 341 4.91 -37.76 -13.13
CA GLY A 341 4.64 -38.77 -12.09
C GLY A 341 5.37 -38.48 -10.77
N SER A 342 4.76 -38.88 -9.64
CA SER A 342 5.34 -38.76 -8.29
C SER A 342 6.74 -39.38 -8.22
N ARG A 343 7.74 -38.58 -7.83
CA ARG A 343 9.12 -39.03 -7.57
C ARG A 343 9.56 -38.63 -6.18
N LEU A 344 10.13 -39.57 -5.44
CA LEU A 344 10.80 -39.31 -4.16
C LEU A 344 12.10 -38.55 -4.44
N VAL A 345 12.30 -37.42 -3.77
CA VAL A 345 13.46 -36.54 -3.99
C VAL A 345 14.44 -36.72 -2.83
N ASN A 346 15.69 -37.09 -3.15
CA ASN A 346 16.80 -37.09 -2.19
C ASN A 346 17.37 -35.65 -2.04
N SER A 347 18.03 -35.33 -0.93
CA SER A 347 18.55 -33.99 -0.61
C SER A 347 19.38 -33.35 -1.74
N ASP A 348 20.15 -34.14 -2.50
CA ASP A 348 20.96 -33.66 -3.64
C ASP A 348 20.14 -33.29 -4.89
N ASN A 349 18.90 -33.78 -5.01
CA ASN A 349 18.00 -33.51 -6.13
C ASN A 349 16.96 -32.41 -5.82
N TYR A 350 16.91 -31.92 -4.59
CA TYR A 350 15.97 -30.88 -4.16
C TYR A 350 16.22 -29.55 -4.88
N GLU A 351 17.50 -29.17 -5.04
CA GLU A 351 17.89 -27.94 -5.74
C GLU A 351 17.57 -27.98 -7.24
N LYS A 352 17.67 -29.15 -7.88
CA LYS A 352 17.32 -29.34 -9.30
C LYS A 352 15.81 -29.40 -9.52
N GLY A 353 15.04 -29.98 -8.59
CA GLY A 353 13.57 -30.01 -8.65
C GLY A 353 12.92 -28.64 -8.43
N LEU A 354 13.55 -27.76 -7.65
CA LEU A 354 13.12 -26.36 -7.47
C LEU A 354 13.27 -25.50 -8.74
N GLN A 355 14.18 -25.88 -9.65
CA GLN A 355 14.39 -25.19 -10.93
C GLN A 355 13.39 -25.63 -12.01
N HIS A 356 12.82 -26.84 -11.87
CA HIS A 356 11.84 -27.44 -12.79
C HIS A 356 10.67 -28.08 -12.01
N PRO A 357 9.76 -27.26 -11.44
CA PRO A 357 8.68 -27.75 -10.57
C PRO A 357 7.73 -28.73 -11.28
N GLU A 358 7.64 -28.70 -12.61
CA GLU A 358 6.90 -29.67 -13.45
C GLU A 358 7.36 -31.14 -13.29
N THR A 359 8.54 -31.38 -12.71
CA THR A 359 9.10 -32.73 -12.49
C THR A 359 8.83 -33.30 -11.10
N LEU A 360 8.30 -32.50 -10.18
CA LEU A 360 7.99 -32.89 -8.81
C LEU A 360 6.54 -33.38 -8.72
N GLY A 361 6.32 -34.68 -8.86
CA GLY A 361 4.96 -35.22 -8.87
C GLY A 361 4.20 -35.10 -7.53
N LEU A 362 2.93 -35.51 -7.60
CA LEU A 362 1.77 -35.13 -6.78
C LEU A 362 1.88 -35.21 -5.25
N LEU A 363 2.86 -35.93 -4.70
CA LEU A 363 2.91 -36.29 -3.27
C LEU A 363 4.18 -35.83 -2.53
N ALA A 364 5.21 -35.32 -3.21
CA ALA A 364 6.48 -35.01 -2.55
C ALA A 364 6.42 -33.73 -1.71
N TRP A 365 5.58 -32.77 -2.07
CA TRP A 365 5.53 -31.42 -1.49
C TRP A 365 4.16 -31.07 -0.84
N THR A 366 3.16 -31.95 -0.99
CA THR A 366 1.85 -31.92 -0.32
C THR A 366 1.84 -32.70 1.01
N SER A 367 2.90 -33.43 1.35
CA SER A 367 3.02 -34.24 2.58
C SER A 367 2.95 -33.44 3.89
N ARG A 368 3.17 -32.11 3.83
CA ARG A 368 3.01 -31.18 4.97
C ARG A 368 1.63 -30.53 5.05
N LEU A 369 0.74 -30.83 4.10
CA LEU A 369 -0.65 -30.38 4.13
C LEU A 369 -1.49 -31.58 4.59
N ASN A 370 -2.31 -31.37 5.61
CA ASN A 370 -3.40 -32.29 5.96
C ASN A 370 -4.41 -32.30 4.79
N SER A 371 -4.03 -32.97 3.71
CA SER A 371 -4.80 -33.09 2.49
C SER A 371 -5.54 -34.42 2.59
N GLN A 372 -6.87 -34.35 2.69
CA GLN A 372 -7.69 -35.49 2.35
C GLN A 372 -7.65 -35.60 0.82
N SER A 373 -6.74 -36.42 0.29
CA SER A 373 -6.83 -36.88 -1.08
C SER A 373 -8.08 -37.75 -1.18
N THR A 374 -9.13 -37.29 -1.86
CA THR A 374 -10.17 -38.22 -2.33
C THR A 374 -9.50 -39.22 -3.27
N GLU A 375 -9.30 -40.45 -2.79
CA GLU A 375 -8.80 -41.54 -3.63
C GLU A 375 -9.71 -41.72 -4.86
N PRO A 376 -9.14 -41.90 -6.05
CA PRO A 376 -9.93 -42.18 -7.23
C PRO A 376 -10.55 -43.56 -7.10
N LYS A 377 -11.89 -43.62 -7.02
CA LYS A 377 -12.62 -44.88 -7.28
C LYS A 377 -12.24 -45.38 -8.68
N ALA A 378 -11.79 -46.63 -8.74
CA ALA A 378 -11.44 -47.36 -9.95
C ALA A 378 -12.60 -47.37 -11.00
N PRO A 379 -12.29 -47.62 -12.29
CA PRO A 379 -12.73 -46.74 -13.37
C PRO A 379 -14.05 -47.18 -14.02
N ALA A 380 -14.92 -46.20 -14.26
CA ALA A 380 -15.86 -46.24 -15.36
C ALA A 380 -15.91 -44.85 -16.01
N GLU A 381 -15.58 -44.82 -17.29
CA GLU A 381 -15.75 -43.72 -18.25
C GLU A 381 -14.71 -42.58 -18.24
N LYS A 382 -14.11 -42.42 -19.44
CA LYS A 382 -13.11 -41.43 -19.82
C LYS A 382 -13.72 -40.02 -19.81
N SER A 383 -13.52 -39.30 -18.72
CA SER A 383 -13.49 -37.83 -18.70
C SER A 383 -12.12 -37.42 -18.14
N PRO A 384 -11.47 -36.35 -18.62
CA PRO A 384 -10.21 -35.90 -18.06
C PRO A 384 -10.43 -35.58 -16.58
N GLN A 385 -9.85 -36.40 -15.69
CA GLN A 385 -10.06 -36.26 -14.25
C GLN A 385 -9.15 -35.14 -13.76
N ASN A 386 -9.71 -33.94 -13.61
CA ASN A 386 -9.00 -32.79 -13.07
C ASN A 386 -8.47 -33.12 -11.67
N PHE A 387 -7.17 -32.92 -11.47
CA PHE A 387 -6.56 -33.05 -10.16
C PHE A 387 -6.97 -31.87 -9.28
N SER A 388 -7.48 -32.15 -8.08
CA SER A 388 -7.88 -31.13 -7.11
C SER A 388 -7.21 -31.34 -5.75
N ILE A 389 -6.68 -30.28 -5.15
CA ILE A 389 -6.18 -30.26 -3.76
C ILE A 389 -7.08 -29.36 -2.92
N ILE A 390 -7.46 -29.81 -1.73
CA ILE A 390 -8.15 -29.00 -0.72
C ILE A 390 -7.15 -28.58 0.34
N ILE A 391 -7.11 -27.28 0.62
CA ILE A 391 -6.22 -26.65 1.59
C ILE A 391 -7.06 -25.93 2.64
N SER A 392 -6.84 -26.26 3.91
CA SER A 392 -7.41 -25.54 5.04
C SER A 392 -6.39 -24.51 5.57
N PRO A 393 -6.67 -23.20 5.52
CA PRO A 393 -5.76 -22.17 6.05
C PRO A 393 -5.45 -22.33 7.54
N GLU A 394 -6.37 -22.94 8.30
CA GLU A 394 -6.25 -23.17 9.75
C GLU A 394 -5.27 -24.30 10.08
N SER A 395 -5.23 -25.36 9.26
CA SER A 395 -4.29 -26.47 9.45
C SER A 395 -2.84 -26.07 9.16
N LEU A 396 -2.62 -24.96 8.45
CA LEU A 396 -1.29 -24.37 8.26
C LEU A 396 -0.79 -23.65 9.53
N GLY A 397 -1.65 -23.44 10.54
CA GLY A 397 -1.31 -22.76 11.79
C GLY A 397 -0.76 -23.67 12.89
N SER A 398 -0.97 -25.00 12.82
CA SER A 398 -0.61 -25.92 13.92
C SER A 398 0.86 -26.36 13.93
N ASP A 399 1.49 -26.46 12.75
CA ASP A 399 2.81 -27.13 12.64
C ASP A 399 3.99 -26.17 12.62
N SER A 400 3.74 -24.85 12.62
CA SER A 400 4.75 -23.84 12.88
C SER A 400 4.31 -23.04 14.08
N GLN A 401 4.96 -23.22 15.23
CA GLN A 401 4.96 -22.22 16.32
C GLN A 401 4.95 -20.84 15.68
N ALA A 402 3.90 -20.06 15.92
CA ALA A 402 3.74 -18.75 15.32
C ALA A 402 4.99 -17.92 15.63
N ILE A 403 5.82 -17.69 14.62
CA ILE A 403 7.04 -16.91 14.76
C ILE A 403 6.57 -15.47 15.00
N LYS A 404 6.66 -15.02 16.25
CA LYS A 404 6.33 -13.67 16.71
C LYS A 404 7.39 -12.64 16.31
N SER A 405 8.46 -13.06 15.61
CA SER A 405 9.50 -12.17 15.12
C SER A 405 8.92 -11.03 14.29
N ARG A 406 9.28 -9.80 14.65
CA ARG A 406 8.83 -8.59 13.97
C ARG A 406 9.42 -8.46 12.57
N MET A 407 10.64 -8.95 12.38
CA MET A 407 11.27 -9.02 11.07
C MET A 407 10.71 -10.17 10.22
N LEU A 408 10.68 -11.40 10.75
CA LEU A 408 10.26 -12.57 9.98
C LEU A 408 8.76 -12.55 9.66
N SER A 409 7.92 -11.93 10.50
CA SER A 409 6.50 -11.73 10.21
C SER A 409 6.24 -10.89 8.95
N GLN A 410 7.23 -10.12 8.48
CA GLN A 410 7.14 -9.39 7.20
C GLN A 410 7.32 -10.31 5.99
N LEU A 411 7.89 -11.51 6.18
CA LEU A 411 8.07 -12.50 5.13
C LEU A 411 6.82 -13.39 5.03
N PRO A 412 6.45 -13.89 3.84
CA PRO A 412 5.41 -14.90 3.70
C PRO A 412 5.72 -16.14 4.55
N ARG A 413 4.72 -16.78 5.18
CA ARG A 413 4.91 -17.93 6.08
C ARG A 413 5.72 -19.07 5.46
N GLY A 414 5.50 -19.38 4.18
CA GLY A 414 6.30 -20.37 3.46
C GLY A 414 7.79 -20.02 3.37
N LYS A 415 8.11 -18.74 3.23
CA LYS A 415 9.47 -18.22 3.18
C LYS A 415 10.11 -18.14 4.57
N GLN A 416 9.34 -17.86 5.60
CA GLN A 416 9.81 -17.99 7.00
C GLN A 416 10.23 -19.44 7.29
N ALA A 417 9.39 -20.41 6.92
CA ALA A 417 9.68 -21.82 7.11
C ALA A 417 10.89 -22.28 6.27
N GLU A 418 11.02 -21.80 5.02
CA GLU A 418 12.19 -22.07 4.16
C GLU A 418 13.47 -21.53 4.79
N LEU A 419 13.49 -20.27 5.22
CA LEU A 419 14.66 -19.65 5.85
C LEU A 419 15.05 -20.39 7.14
N LEU A 420 14.08 -20.73 7.97
CA LEU A 420 14.34 -21.43 9.22
C LEU A 420 14.75 -22.90 9.05
N ALA A 421 14.38 -23.53 7.94
CA ALA A 421 14.84 -24.88 7.61
C ALA A 421 16.28 -24.89 7.07
N MET A 422 16.78 -23.74 6.58
CA MET A 422 18.16 -23.57 6.11
C MET A 422 19.14 -23.23 7.23
N VAL A 423 18.65 -23.10 8.47
CA VAL A 423 19.39 -22.52 9.59
C VAL A 423 19.65 -23.58 10.66
N ASP A 424 20.87 -23.58 11.18
CA ASP A 424 21.29 -24.50 12.23
C ASP A 424 20.59 -24.20 13.56
N MET A 425 20.20 -25.27 14.25
CA MET A 425 19.64 -25.23 15.60
C MET A 425 20.77 -25.41 16.61
N LYS A 426 20.83 -24.51 17.59
CA LYS A 426 21.77 -24.57 18.71
C LYS A 426 21.01 -24.82 20.01
N GLN A 427 21.56 -25.72 20.82
CA GLN A 427 21.08 -26.03 22.15
C GLN A 427 21.88 -25.23 23.17
N PHE A 428 21.16 -24.63 24.13
CA PHE A 428 21.74 -23.88 25.23
C PHE A 428 21.22 -24.41 26.56
N GLN A 429 22.10 -24.56 27.53
CA GLN A 429 21.74 -24.92 28.90
C GLN A 429 21.22 -23.71 29.66
N LYS A 430 20.62 -23.93 30.83
CA LYS A 430 20.15 -22.87 31.72
C LYS A 430 21.31 -21.96 32.17
N ASN A 431 21.06 -20.65 32.24
CA ASN A 431 22.01 -19.59 32.63
C ASN A 431 23.18 -19.40 31.64
N GLU A 432 23.01 -19.77 30.39
CA GLU A 432 23.97 -19.49 29.32
C GLU A 432 23.65 -18.18 28.61
N ILE A 433 24.70 -17.44 28.26
CA ILE A 433 24.58 -16.18 27.54
C ILE A 433 24.60 -16.48 26.03
N VAL A 434 23.47 -16.25 25.37
CA VAL A 434 23.33 -16.42 23.91
C VAL A 434 23.88 -15.21 23.16
N MET A 435 23.69 -14.02 23.73
CA MET A 435 24.04 -12.74 23.15
C MET A 435 24.52 -11.81 24.25
N PHE A 436 25.60 -11.07 24.04
CA PHE A 436 26.12 -10.14 25.04
C PHE A 436 26.20 -8.73 24.47
N GLN A 437 25.69 -7.75 25.22
CA GLN A 437 25.70 -6.35 24.82
C GLN A 437 27.12 -5.87 24.53
N GLY A 438 27.31 -5.16 23.42
CA GLY A 438 28.59 -4.62 23.00
C GLY A 438 29.43 -5.57 22.14
N ASN A 439 29.10 -6.86 22.08
CA ASN A 439 29.75 -7.79 21.15
C ASN A 439 29.29 -7.52 19.71
N PRO A 440 30.15 -7.76 18.69
CA PRO A 440 29.76 -7.62 17.30
C PRO A 440 28.59 -8.55 16.96
N GLY A 441 27.48 -7.99 16.50
CA GLY A 441 26.31 -8.78 16.15
C GLY A 441 26.20 -9.03 14.65
N ASN A 442 26.44 -10.29 14.26
CA ASN A 442 26.35 -10.77 12.89
C ASN A 442 25.25 -11.82 12.70
N SER A 443 24.46 -12.10 13.75
CA SER A 443 23.41 -13.11 13.74
C SER A 443 22.16 -12.58 14.45
N MET A 444 21.01 -13.14 14.12
CA MET A 444 19.79 -13.04 14.93
C MET A 444 19.35 -14.43 15.37
N PHE A 445 18.49 -14.48 16.38
CA PHE A 445 18.09 -15.72 17.03
C PHE A 445 16.57 -15.81 17.11
N VAL A 446 16.03 -17.03 16.93
CA VAL A 446 14.60 -17.34 17.09
C VAL A 446 14.46 -18.50 18.07
N ILE A 447 13.64 -18.31 19.10
CA ILE A 447 13.42 -19.30 20.15
C ILE A 447 12.44 -20.36 19.65
N ARG A 448 12.86 -21.62 19.61
CA ARG A 448 11.99 -22.77 19.31
C ARG A 448 11.43 -23.39 20.58
N LYS A 449 12.23 -23.42 21.64
CA LYS A 449 11.85 -24.00 22.93
C LYS A 449 12.63 -23.32 24.04
N GLY A 450 12.02 -23.22 25.21
CA GLY A 450 12.59 -22.55 26.39
C GLY A 450 12.28 -21.06 26.46
N ARG A 451 12.88 -20.38 27.45
CA ARG A 451 12.68 -18.95 27.74
C ARG A 451 14.01 -18.23 27.91
N VAL A 452 14.07 -17.03 27.34
CA VAL A 452 15.29 -16.21 27.32
C VAL A 452 15.00 -14.84 27.93
N GLN A 453 15.78 -14.44 28.92
CA GLN A 453 15.73 -13.12 29.52
C GLN A 453 16.54 -12.12 28.68
N ILE A 454 15.97 -10.96 28.39
CA ILE A 454 16.66 -9.84 27.73
C ILE A 454 16.89 -8.72 28.73
N SER A 455 18.14 -8.31 28.89
CA SER A 455 18.55 -7.18 29.72
C SER A 455 19.41 -6.19 28.94
N ARG A 456 19.45 -4.94 29.41
CA ARG A 456 20.35 -3.91 28.90
C ARG A 456 21.07 -3.25 30.05
N ASN A 457 22.40 -3.16 29.94
CA ASN A 457 23.22 -2.40 30.85
C ASN A 457 23.21 -0.91 30.46
N GLU A 458 22.68 -0.07 31.35
CA GLU A 458 22.67 1.38 31.23
C GLU A 458 23.49 1.98 32.39
N ARG A 459 24.71 2.46 32.10
CA ARG A 459 25.62 3.12 33.07
C ARG A 459 25.94 2.27 34.32
N GLY A 460 26.08 0.97 34.15
CA GLY A 460 26.44 0.04 35.24
C GLY A 460 25.24 -0.57 35.97
N ASN A 461 24.02 -0.12 35.67
CA ASN A 461 22.80 -0.77 36.16
C ASN A 461 22.19 -1.66 35.07
N GLU A 462 21.98 -2.93 35.39
CA GLU A 462 21.32 -3.87 34.52
C GLU A 462 19.80 -3.69 34.60
N ARG A 463 19.20 -3.26 33.49
CA ARG A 463 17.75 -3.09 33.36
C ARG A 463 17.16 -4.29 32.62
N LEU A 464 16.25 -5.00 33.28
CA LEU A 464 15.46 -6.06 32.65
C LEU A 464 14.48 -5.44 31.63
N LEU A 465 14.54 -5.90 30.38
CA LEU A 465 13.64 -5.46 29.30
C LEU A 465 12.45 -6.41 29.14
N GLY A 466 12.61 -7.69 29.46
CA GLY A 466 11.55 -8.68 29.45
C GLY A 466 12.07 -10.12 29.36
N VAL A 467 11.14 -11.06 29.34
CA VAL A 467 11.40 -12.49 29.07
C VAL A 467 10.72 -12.84 27.75
N LEU A 468 11.47 -13.49 26.87
CA LEU A 468 11.03 -13.95 25.56
C LEU A 468 10.64 -15.43 25.63
N GLU A 469 9.62 -15.79 24.87
CA GLU A 469 9.00 -17.11 24.83
C GLU A 469 9.22 -17.80 23.47
N PRO A 470 8.89 -19.09 23.31
CA PRO A 470 8.94 -19.76 22.02
C PRO A 470 8.16 -19.00 20.93
N GLY A 471 8.80 -18.82 19.78
CA GLY A 471 8.33 -18.00 18.66
C GLY A 471 8.90 -16.58 18.64
N ASP A 472 9.40 -16.04 19.76
CA ASP A 472 10.03 -14.72 19.80
C ASP A 472 11.44 -14.72 19.18
N SER A 473 11.90 -13.54 18.77
CA SER A 473 13.23 -13.32 18.20
C SER A 473 13.99 -12.19 18.89
N PHE A 474 15.32 -12.24 18.80
CA PHE A 474 16.21 -11.20 19.29
C PHE A 474 17.48 -11.09 18.45
N GLY A 475 18.21 -9.98 18.57
CA GLY A 475 19.44 -9.72 17.79
C GLY A 475 19.22 -9.16 16.37
N GLU A 476 17.97 -9.00 15.94
CA GLU A 476 17.58 -8.51 14.59
C GLU A 476 18.32 -7.22 14.18
N LEU A 477 18.48 -6.30 15.13
CA LEU A 477 19.07 -4.99 14.86
C LEU A 477 20.55 -5.07 14.54
N ALA A 478 21.28 -5.90 15.27
CA ALA A 478 22.70 -6.04 15.06
C ALA A 478 22.96 -6.69 13.69
N LEU A 479 22.13 -7.69 13.34
CA LEU A 479 22.13 -8.31 12.02
C LEU A 479 21.94 -7.27 10.89
N LEU A 480 20.89 -6.44 10.97
CA LEU A 480 20.52 -5.50 9.90
C LEU A 480 21.38 -4.23 9.87
N THR A 481 21.74 -3.65 11.02
CA THR A 481 22.44 -2.35 11.10
C THR A 481 23.96 -2.48 11.12
N LYS A 482 24.51 -3.69 11.25
CA LYS A 482 25.95 -3.96 11.41
C LYS A 482 26.57 -3.31 12.66
N LYS A 483 25.74 -2.96 13.65
CA LYS A 483 26.18 -2.44 14.94
C LYS A 483 26.37 -3.59 15.95
N PRO A 484 27.12 -3.38 17.04
CA PRO A 484 27.16 -4.33 18.15
C PRO A 484 25.78 -4.60 18.76
N TYR A 485 25.61 -5.74 19.43
CA TYR A 485 24.38 -6.06 20.14
C TYR A 485 24.06 -4.99 21.20
N SER A 486 22.80 -4.55 21.24
CA SER A 486 22.30 -3.52 22.15
C SER A 486 21.80 -4.07 23.48
N GLU A 487 21.65 -5.38 23.60
CA GLU A 487 21.11 -6.10 24.75
C GLU A 487 21.93 -7.37 25.01
N THR A 488 21.78 -7.90 26.23
CA THR A 488 22.28 -9.22 26.63
C THR A 488 21.09 -10.19 26.71
N ALA A 489 21.27 -11.41 26.21
CA ALA A 489 20.29 -12.48 26.22
C ALA A 489 20.82 -13.66 27.05
N LEU A 490 20.10 -14.00 28.12
CA LEU A 490 20.44 -15.08 29.06
C LEU A 490 19.33 -16.14 29.08
N THR A 491 19.67 -17.41 28.91
CA THR A 491 18.69 -18.50 29.01
C THR A 491 18.23 -18.72 30.45
N LEU A 492 16.93 -18.88 30.66
CA LEU A 492 16.36 -19.17 31.99
C LEU A 492 16.13 -20.67 32.24
N GLU A 493 16.12 -21.44 31.16
CA GLU A 493 15.94 -22.89 31.12
C GLU A 493 16.66 -23.46 29.89
N GLU A 494 16.63 -24.78 29.70
CA GLU A 494 17.19 -25.41 28.50
C GLU A 494 16.44 -24.90 27.25
N CYS A 495 17.19 -24.34 26.30
CA CYS A 495 16.63 -23.66 25.13
C CYS A 495 17.12 -24.27 23.83
N GLU A 496 16.21 -24.39 22.86
CA GLU A 496 16.53 -24.68 21.45
C GLU A 496 16.34 -23.41 20.64
N ILE A 497 17.41 -22.90 20.03
CA ILE A 497 17.43 -21.59 19.38
C ILE A 497 18.00 -21.73 17.96
N SER A 498 17.27 -21.23 16.96
CA SER A 498 17.75 -21.14 15.57
C SER A 498 18.59 -19.87 15.39
N GLU A 499 19.83 -20.00 14.90
CA GLU A 499 20.72 -18.85 14.65
C GLU A 499 20.82 -18.49 13.17
N ILE A 500 20.26 -17.35 12.78
CA ILE A 500 20.31 -16.86 11.40
C ILE A 500 21.48 -15.89 11.26
N SER A 501 22.54 -16.31 10.57
CA SER A 501 23.69 -15.44 10.30
C SER A 501 23.42 -14.45 9.15
N ARG A 502 24.18 -13.36 9.10
CA ARG A 502 24.10 -12.37 8.01
C ARG A 502 24.34 -12.99 6.65
N LYS A 503 25.30 -13.92 6.56
CA LYS A 503 25.63 -14.59 5.30
C LYS A 503 24.44 -15.39 4.78
N GLN A 504 23.80 -16.19 5.64
CA GLN A 504 22.61 -16.98 5.28
C GLN A 504 21.43 -16.08 4.90
N LEU A 505 21.21 -14.98 5.63
CA LEU A 505 20.17 -14.01 5.28
C LEU A 505 20.45 -13.35 3.93
N GLU A 506 21.69 -12.93 3.66
CA GLU A 506 22.07 -12.31 2.40
C GLU A 506 21.94 -13.29 1.22
N GLU A 507 22.32 -14.56 1.39
CA GLU A 507 22.10 -15.63 0.40
C GLU A 507 20.62 -15.85 0.11
N PHE A 508 19.78 -15.89 1.15
CA PHE A 508 18.34 -16.01 1.01
C PHE A 508 17.73 -14.81 0.27
N LEU A 509 18.16 -13.60 0.57
CA LEU A 509 17.70 -12.38 -0.10
C LEU A 509 18.24 -12.22 -1.51
N ALA A 510 19.42 -12.78 -1.80
CA ALA A 510 19.95 -12.86 -3.16
C ALA A 510 19.08 -13.79 -4.03
N LYS A 511 18.60 -14.90 -3.47
CA LYS A 511 17.65 -15.82 -4.12
C LYS A 511 16.28 -15.17 -4.34
N TYR A 512 15.79 -14.37 -3.39
CA TYR A 512 14.47 -13.72 -3.45
C TYR A 512 14.55 -12.20 -3.41
N ARG A 513 15.02 -11.60 -4.52
CA ARG A 513 15.31 -10.15 -4.62
C ARG A 513 14.14 -9.22 -4.26
N HIS A 514 12.89 -9.65 -4.45
CA HIS A 514 11.70 -8.84 -4.10
C HIS A 514 11.48 -8.71 -2.58
N LEU A 515 11.94 -9.65 -1.77
CA LEU A 515 11.80 -9.63 -0.30
C LEU A 515 12.76 -8.63 0.36
N ARG A 516 13.83 -8.23 -0.34
CA ARG A 516 14.81 -7.27 0.15
C ARG A 516 14.16 -5.91 0.47
N ASN A 517 13.29 -5.44 -0.42
CA ASN A 517 12.58 -4.17 -0.24
C ASN A 517 11.71 -4.18 1.02
N THR A 518 11.08 -5.31 1.34
CA THR A 518 10.24 -5.47 2.54
C THR A 518 11.06 -5.36 3.82
N ILE A 519 12.23 -6.00 3.85
CA ILE A 519 13.14 -5.94 5.01
C ILE A 519 13.77 -4.55 5.16
N ASP A 520 14.15 -3.91 4.05
CA ASP A 520 14.70 -2.56 4.05
C ASP A 520 13.66 -1.56 4.59
N HIS A 521 12.39 -1.70 4.19
CA HIS A 521 11.30 -0.87 4.70
C HIS A 521 11.04 -1.08 6.20
N TYR A 522 11.12 -2.32 6.68
CA TYR A 522 11.06 -2.62 8.11
C TYR A 522 12.19 -1.93 8.89
N LEU A 523 13.43 -2.00 8.38
CA LEU A 523 14.58 -1.34 8.99
C LEU A 523 14.38 0.18 9.09
N GLU A 524 13.89 0.81 8.02
CA GLU A 524 13.60 2.25 8.00
C GLU A 524 12.50 2.64 8.99
N SER A 525 11.37 1.90 9.00
CA SER A 525 10.27 2.12 9.94
C SER A 525 10.71 1.99 11.39
N TRP A 526 11.57 1.00 11.68
CA TRP A 526 12.07 0.76 13.03
C TRP A 526 13.06 1.84 13.48
N LEU A 527 14.00 2.25 12.62
CA LEU A 527 14.95 3.33 12.92
C LEU A 527 14.23 4.64 13.26
N GLN A 528 13.16 4.97 12.53
CA GLN A 528 12.33 6.15 12.80
C GLN A 528 11.57 6.08 14.13
N ALA A 529 11.05 4.90 14.49
CA ALA A 529 10.37 4.69 15.76
C ALA A 529 11.33 4.82 16.95
N ASN A 530 12.54 4.26 16.82
CA ASN A 530 13.51 4.26 17.90
C ASN A 530 14.24 5.60 18.06
N ASP A 531 14.52 6.35 16.99
CA ASP A 531 15.06 7.71 17.06
C ASP A 531 14.14 8.68 17.82
N ARG A 532 12.82 8.47 17.74
CA ARG A 532 11.85 9.23 18.54
C ARG A 532 11.95 8.89 20.03
N THR A 533 12.19 7.64 20.39
CA THR A 533 12.39 7.25 21.81
C THR A 533 13.71 7.74 22.41
N THR A 534 14.81 7.78 21.64
CA THR A 534 16.09 8.36 22.08
C THR A 534 16.08 9.89 22.16
N ALA A 535 15.27 10.56 21.35
CA ALA A 535 15.09 12.02 21.43
C ALA A 535 14.30 12.45 22.68
N ILE A 536 13.39 11.60 23.18
CA ILE A 536 12.59 11.87 24.38
C ILE A 536 13.39 11.63 25.67
N SER A 537 14.30 10.64 25.70
CA SER A 537 15.14 10.37 26.88
C SER A 537 16.30 11.36 27.08
N LYS A 538 16.72 12.09 26.03
CA LYS A 538 17.74 13.17 26.15
C LYS A 538 17.17 14.53 26.59
N ARG A 539 15.85 14.66 26.73
CA ARG A 539 15.16 15.91 27.14
C ARG A 539 14.56 15.85 28.55
N ARG A 540 14.87 14.84 29.36
CA ARG A 540 14.50 14.77 30.77
C ARG A 540 15.72 14.78 31.67
#